data_AF-A0A376L0K4-F1
#
_entry.id   AF-A0A376L0K4-F1
#
_cell.length_a   1.000
_cell.length_b   1.000
_cell.length_c   1.000
_cell.angle_alpha   90.00
_cell.angle_beta   90.00
_cell.angle_gamma   90.00
#
_symmetry.space_group_name_H-M   'P 1'
#
loop_
_entity.id
_entity.type
_entity.pdbx_description
1 polymer ?
#
loop_
_entity_poly.entity_id
_entity_poly.type
_entity_poly.pdbx_seq_one_letter_code
_entity_poly.pdbx_strand_id
1 'polypeptide(L)'
;MTVCARFYDPENELTGSMLIDLQSGNEDRGICGLPFTRQSDNQTVYIPMNIIGNLYVSNGMSAGNTRNEARVQGLSEVFERYVKNRIIAESISLPEIPADVLARYPAVVEAIENAGSGGFPNLRL
;
A
#
# COMPACT_ATOMS: atom_id res chain seq x y z
N MET A 1 -15.35 -13.39 14.58
CA MET A 1 -14.10 -14.00 14.06
C MET A 1 -13.60 -13.11 12.93
N THR A 2 -12.46 -12.47 13.13
CA THR A 2 -11.89 -11.45 12.24
C THR A 2 -11.68 -12.05 10.85
N VAL A 3 -12.16 -11.38 9.80
CA VAL A 3 -11.80 -11.76 8.43
C VAL A 3 -10.28 -11.66 8.32
N CYS A 4 -9.66 -12.68 7.71
CA CYS A 4 -8.21 -12.87 7.62
C CYS A 4 -7.48 -13.39 8.87
N ALA A 5 -8.17 -13.98 9.87
CA ALA A 5 -7.51 -14.58 11.03
C ALA A 5 -6.33 -15.50 10.64
N ARG A 6 -6.51 -16.39 9.65
CA ARG A 6 -5.44 -17.28 9.16
C ARG A 6 -4.21 -16.58 8.59
N PHE A 7 -4.34 -15.34 8.10
CA PHE A 7 -3.22 -14.59 7.55
C PHE A 7 -2.42 -13.90 8.66
N TYR A 8 -3.10 -13.33 9.66
CA TYR A 8 -2.45 -12.63 10.78
C TYR A 8 -2.02 -13.57 11.91
N ASP A 9 -2.67 -14.72 12.03
CA ASP A 9 -2.53 -15.67 13.14
C ASP A 9 -2.51 -17.12 12.61
N PRO A 10 -1.45 -17.50 11.86
CA PRO A 10 -1.36 -18.84 11.28
C PRO A 10 -1.20 -19.94 12.34
N GLU A 11 -0.53 -19.64 13.46
CA GLU A 11 -0.25 -20.58 14.55
C GLU A 11 -1.28 -20.49 15.70
N ASN A 12 -2.28 -19.61 15.58
CA ASN A 12 -3.36 -19.43 16.56
C ASN A 12 -2.84 -19.01 17.96
N GLU A 13 -1.85 -18.11 17.99
CA GLU A 13 -1.18 -17.59 19.19
C GLU A 13 -1.61 -16.15 19.52
N LEU A 14 -2.39 -15.50 18.65
CA LEU A 14 -2.81 -14.12 18.85
C LEU A 14 -3.84 -14.01 19.98
N THR A 15 -3.54 -13.17 20.96
CA THR A 15 -4.44 -12.90 22.09
C THR A 15 -5.05 -11.51 22.00
N GLY A 16 -6.20 -11.32 22.66
CA GLY A 16 -6.94 -10.05 22.57
C GLY A 16 -6.19 -8.85 23.16
N SER A 17 -5.41 -9.05 24.22
CA SER A 17 -4.61 -8.00 24.87
C SER A 17 -3.49 -7.46 23.97
N MET A 18 -3.04 -8.24 22.98
CA MET A 18 -2.07 -7.79 21.98
C MET A 18 -2.65 -6.79 20.97
N LEU A 19 -3.98 -6.66 20.91
CA LEU A 19 -4.70 -5.92 19.88
C LEU A 19 -5.31 -4.61 20.36
N ILE A 20 -4.98 -4.17 21.57
CA ILE A 20 -5.40 -2.87 22.09
C ILE A 20 -4.74 -1.77 21.25
N ASP A 21 -5.52 -0.79 20.82
CA ASP A 21 -5.02 0.30 20.00
C ASP A 21 -4.20 1.29 20.84
N LEU A 22 -3.15 1.85 20.23
CA LEU A 22 -2.23 2.77 20.90
C LEU A 22 -2.94 4.06 21.35
N GLN A 23 -3.93 4.51 20.59
CA GLN A 23 -4.61 5.78 20.80
C GLN A 23 -5.50 5.77 22.05
N SER A 24 -6.19 4.65 22.31
CA SER A 24 -6.99 4.50 23.53
C SER A 24 -6.17 3.97 24.71
N GLY A 25 -5.25 3.03 24.46
CA GLY A 25 -4.52 2.30 25.50
C GLY A 25 -5.43 1.62 26.54
N ASN A 26 -6.71 1.40 26.20
CA ASN A 26 -7.75 1.06 27.18
C ASN A 26 -8.15 -0.41 27.07
N GLU A 27 -7.49 -1.26 27.86
CA GLU A 27 -7.75 -2.70 27.88
C GLU A 27 -9.16 -3.04 28.41
N ASP A 28 -9.67 -2.28 29.40
CA ASP A 28 -11.01 -2.47 29.97
C ASP A 28 -12.13 -2.26 28.93
N ARG A 29 -11.93 -1.31 28.00
CA ARG A 29 -12.83 -1.06 26.87
C ARG A 29 -12.74 -2.17 25.83
N GLY A 30 -11.60 -2.85 25.74
CA GLY A 30 -11.31 -3.90 24.77
C GLY A 30 -10.84 -3.37 23.41
N ILE A 31 -10.88 -4.24 22.41
CA ILE A 31 -10.28 -4.01 21.09
C ILE A 31 -11.12 -3.03 20.26
N CYS A 32 -10.50 -1.94 19.81
CA CYS A 32 -11.10 -1.01 18.86
C CYS A 32 -11.01 -1.57 17.43
N GLY A 33 -12.17 -1.91 16.83
CA GLY A 33 -12.29 -2.38 15.45
C GLY A 33 -12.81 -1.29 14.51
N LEU A 34 -12.14 -1.07 13.39
CA LEU A 34 -12.58 -0.15 12.34
C LEU A 34 -13.37 -0.89 11.25
N PRO A 35 -14.47 -0.31 10.72
CA PRO A 35 -15.29 -0.93 9.69
C PRO A 35 -14.68 -0.77 8.29
N PHE A 36 -14.57 -1.87 7.55
CA PHE A 36 -14.17 -1.94 6.14
C PHE A 36 -15.22 -2.70 5.32
N THR A 37 -15.37 -2.36 4.04
CA THR A 37 -16.24 -3.10 3.12
C THR A 37 -15.41 -4.08 2.30
N ARG A 38 -15.66 -5.39 2.50
CA ARG A 38 -15.06 -6.43 1.67
C ARG A 38 -15.69 -6.40 0.28
N GLN A 39 -14.87 -6.24 -0.76
CA GLN A 39 -15.37 -5.99 -2.12
C GLN A 39 -16.01 -7.22 -2.79
N SER A 40 -15.66 -8.45 -2.38
CA SER A 40 -16.20 -9.67 -2.99
C SER A 40 -17.68 -9.91 -2.72
N ASP A 41 -18.19 -9.44 -1.58
CA ASP A 41 -19.56 -9.70 -1.12
C ASP A 41 -20.23 -8.49 -0.44
N ASN A 42 -19.57 -7.33 -0.43
CA ASN A 42 -20.03 -6.09 0.16
C ASN A 42 -20.32 -6.14 1.68
N GLN A 43 -19.82 -7.16 2.39
CA GLN A 43 -20.03 -7.22 3.83
C GLN A 43 -19.12 -6.26 4.59
N THR A 44 -19.66 -5.68 5.67
CA THR A 44 -18.87 -4.93 6.65
C THR A 44 -18.05 -5.89 7.50
N VAL A 45 -16.76 -5.60 7.59
CA VAL A 45 -15.78 -6.35 8.35
C VAL A 45 -15.10 -5.40 9.32
N TYR A 46 -14.88 -5.85 10.55
CA TYR A 46 -14.13 -5.09 11.54
C TYR A 46 -12.68 -5.58 11.60
N ILE A 47 -11.74 -4.65 11.41
CA ILE A 47 -10.30 -4.92 11.53
C ILE A 47 -9.78 -4.12 12.74
N PRO A 48 -9.06 -4.75 13.69
CA PRO A 48 -8.47 -4.05 14.83
C PRO A 48 -7.58 -2.88 14.39
N MET A 49 -7.76 -1.71 15.01
CA MET A 49 -6.94 -0.52 14.73
C MET A 49 -5.45 -0.80 14.98
N ASN A 50 -5.13 -1.64 15.96
CA ASN A 50 -3.77 -2.08 16.23
C ASN A 50 -3.13 -2.77 15.00
N ILE A 51 -3.86 -3.68 14.32
CA ILE A 51 -3.38 -4.34 13.10
C ILE A 51 -3.18 -3.32 11.97
N ILE A 52 -4.13 -2.41 11.78
CA ILE A 52 -4.06 -1.36 10.75
C ILE A 52 -2.81 -0.49 10.96
N GLY A 53 -2.65 0.02 12.18
CA GLY A 53 -1.56 0.93 12.53
C GLY A 53 -0.18 0.29 12.42
N ASN A 54 -0.02 -0.98 12.78
CA ASN A 54 1.28 -1.66 12.76
C ASN A 54 1.66 -2.20 11.37
N LEU A 55 0.72 -2.77 10.62
CA LEU A 55 1.05 -3.51 9.39
C LEU A 55 0.86 -2.71 8.11
N TYR A 56 -0.10 -1.78 8.08
CA TYR A 56 -0.50 -1.09 6.85
C TYR A 56 -0.04 0.37 6.82
N VAL A 57 0.11 1.01 7.98
CA VAL A 57 0.57 2.40 8.10
C VAL A 57 -0.18 3.32 7.13
N SER A 58 0.52 4.10 6.30
CA SER A 58 -0.06 4.94 5.27
C SER A 58 -0.34 4.25 3.93
N ASN A 59 0.06 2.99 3.75
CA ASN A 59 0.00 2.32 2.46
C ASN A 59 -1.45 2.11 1.99
N GLY A 60 -1.76 2.57 0.78
CA GLY A 60 -3.09 2.42 0.18
C GLY A 60 -4.13 3.44 0.67
N MET A 61 -3.73 4.43 1.49
CA MET A 61 -4.58 5.57 1.81
C MET A 61 -4.59 6.56 0.65
N SER A 62 -5.75 7.15 0.36
CA SER A 62 -5.84 8.13 -0.72
C SER A 62 -7.04 9.07 -0.55
N ALA A 63 -6.92 10.25 -1.15
CA ALA A 63 -7.97 11.23 -1.32
C ALA A 63 -8.03 11.64 -2.80
N GLY A 64 -9.17 12.16 -3.23
CA GLY A 64 -9.36 12.57 -4.62
C GLY A 64 -10.67 13.33 -4.80
N ASN A 65 -10.84 13.93 -5.97
CA ASN A 65 -12.01 14.75 -6.29
C ASN A 65 -13.30 13.91 -6.35
N THR A 66 -13.17 12.64 -6.71
CA THR A 66 -14.28 11.67 -6.68
C THR A 66 -13.91 10.44 -5.88
N ARG A 67 -14.93 9.71 -5.41
CA ARG A 67 -14.74 8.43 -4.71
C ARG A 67 -13.90 7.44 -5.53
N ASN A 68 -14.14 7.36 -6.83
CA ASN A 68 -13.42 6.42 -7.69
C ASN A 68 -12.00 6.88 -7.99
N GLU A 69 -11.77 8.20 -8.11
CA GLU A 69 -10.42 8.75 -8.24
C GLU A 69 -9.55 8.37 -7.04
N ALA A 70 -10.04 8.60 -5.81
CA ALA A 70 -9.34 8.20 -4.59
C ALA A 70 -9.08 6.69 -4.53
N ARG A 71 -10.06 5.86 -4.94
CA ARG A 71 -9.90 4.40 -4.98
C ARG A 71 -8.85 3.95 -5.99
N VAL A 72 -8.85 4.54 -7.18
CA VAL A 72 -7.86 4.21 -8.22
C VAL A 72 -6.46 4.57 -7.75
N GLN A 73 -6.27 5.75 -7.15
CA GLN A 73 -5.00 6.17 -6.58
C GLN A 73 -4.54 5.24 -5.46
N GLY A 74 -5.39 4.95 -4.47
CA GLY A 74 -5.06 4.05 -3.37
C GLY A 74 -4.71 2.63 -3.83
N LEU A 75 -5.45 2.08 -4.81
CA LEU A 75 -5.14 0.78 -5.39
C LEU A 75 -3.83 0.80 -6.18
N SER A 76 -3.54 1.89 -6.88
CA SER A 76 -2.28 2.06 -7.62
C SER A 76 -1.08 2.12 -6.68
N GLU A 77 -1.20 2.79 -5.53
CA GLU A 77 -0.14 2.78 -4.50
C GLU A 77 0.11 1.37 -3.94
N VAL A 78 -0.95 0.57 -3.71
CA VAL A 78 -0.80 -0.82 -3.27
C VAL A 78 0.02 -1.62 -4.29
N PHE A 79 -0.27 -1.47 -5.59
CA PHE A 79 0.53 -2.10 -6.64
C PHE A 79 1.97 -1.58 -6.66
N GLU A 80 2.17 -0.27 -6.57
CA GLU A 80 3.50 0.36 -6.56
C GLU A 80 4.38 -0.27 -5.46
N ARG A 81 3.91 -0.29 -4.21
CA ARG A 81 4.69 -0.85 -3.10
C ARG A 81 4.89 -2.36 -3.20
N TYR A 82 3.85 -3.09 -3.59
CA TYR A 82 3.93 -4.54 -3.74
C TYR A 82 4.96 -4.94 -4.82
N VAL A 83 4.86 -4.34 -6.01
CA VAL A 83 5.77 -4.63 -7.12
C VAL A 83 7.19 -4.14 -6.82
N LYS A 84 7.35 -2.96 -6.21
CA LYS A 84 8.65 -2.45 -5.74
C LYS A 84 9.35 -3.45 -4.81
N ASN A 85 8.64 -3.94 -3.80
CA ASN A 85 9.22 -4.88 -2.84
C ASN A 85 9.67 -6.17 -3.52
N ARG A 86 8.90 -6.66 -4.50
CA ARG A 86 9.28 -7.84 -5.30
C ARG A 86 10.52 -7.60 -6.16
N ILE A 87 10.58 -6.49 -6.89
CA ILE A 87 11.75 -6.15 -7.74
C ILE A 87 13.03 -6.14 -6.91
N ILE A 88 12.99 -5.51 -5.74
CA ILE A 88 14.15 -5.40 -4.85
C ILE A 88 14.50 -6.75 -4.22
N ALA A 89 13.51 -7.42 -3.60
CA ALA A 89 13.76 -8.67 -2.86
C ALA A 89 14.19 -9.83 -3.78
N GLU A 90 13.64 -9.90 -4.99
CA GLU A 90 13.94 -10.94 -5.98
C GLU A 90 15.09 -10.52 -6.93
N SER A 91 15.68 -9.33 -6.76
CA SER A 91 16.76 -8.78 -7.61
C SER A 91 16.43 -8.84 -9.11
N ILE A 92 15.22 -8.43 -9.46
CA ILE A 92 14.69 -8.56 -10.83
C ILE A 92 15.36 -7.51 -11.73
N SER A 93 15.95 -7.96 -12.85
CA SER A 93 16.37 -7.08 -13.93
C SER A 93 15.15 -6.70 -14.78
N LEU A 94 14.85 -5.41 -14.85
CA LEU A 94 13.71 -4.88 -15.58
C LEU A 94 14.11 -4.46 -17.01
N PRO A 95 13.19 -4.57 -17.98
CA PRO A 95 13.42 -4.13 -19.34
C PRO A 95 13.19 -2.62 -19.50
N GLU A 96 14.14 -1.93 -20.13
CA GLU A 96 14.03 -0.50 -20.40
C GLU A 96 12.75 -0.14 -21.17
N ILE A 97 12.14 1.00 -20.82
CA ILE A 97 11.05 1.57 -21.61
C ILE A 97 11.60 2.04 -22.98
N PRO A 98 11.07 1.54 -24.11
CA PRO A 98 11.52 1.94 -25.45
C PRO A 98 11.43 3.45 -25.70
N ALA A 99 12.41 4.00 -26.41
CA ALA A 99 12.51 5.45 -26.64
C ALA A 99 11.31 6.02 -27.43
N ASP A 100 10.74 5.26 -28.37
CA ASP A 100 9.53 5.61 -29.11
C ASP A 100 8.29 5.67 -28.21
N VAL A 101 8.24 4.83 -27.17
CA VAL A 101 7.21 4.87 -26.14
C VAL A 101 7.38 6.10 -25.24
N LEU A 102 8.61 6.41 -24.81
CA LEU A 102 8.93 7.60 -24.01
C LEU A 102 8.63 8.90 -24.76
N ALA A 103 8.88 8.95 -26.07
CA ALA A 103 8.62 10.10 -26.92
C ALA A 103 7.13 10.54 -26.93
N ARG A 104 6.20 9.68 -26.50
CA ARG A 104 4.79 10.03 -26.31
C ARG A 104 4.54 10.97 -25.11
N TYR A 105 5.53 11.14 -24.22
CA TYR A 105 5.46 11.95 -23.00
C TYR A 105 6.59 12.99 -22.96
N PRO A 106 6.58 14.01 -23.85
CA PRO A 106 7.71 14.93 -24.02
C PRO A 106 8.09 15.69 -22.74
N ALA A 107 7.13 16.04 -21.89
CA ALA A 107 7.41 16.69 -20.61
C ALA A 107 8.22 15.81 -19.64
N VAL A 108 8.01 14.48 -19.68
CA VAL A 108 8.78 13.52 -18.87
C VAL A 108 10.20 13.37 -19.46
N VAL A 109 10.32 13.30 -20.78
CA VAL A 109 11.62 13.25 -21.47
C VAL A 109 12.48 14.46 -21.12
N GLU A 110 11.90 15.67 -21.19
CA GLU A 110 12.59 16.91 -20.81
C GLU A 110 13.03 16.89 -19.33
N ALA A 111 12.18 16.39 -18.43
CA ALA A 111 12.53 16.25 -17.01
C ALA A 111 13.70 15.28 -16.79
N ILE A 112 13.74 14.16 -17.52
CA ILE A 112 14.84 13.17 -17.47
C ILE A 112 16.15 13.78 -17.98
N GLU A 113 16.11 14.49 -19.11
CA GLU A 113 17.29 15.14 -19.71
C GLU A 113 17.87 16.23 -18.80
N ASN A 114 16.99 17.05 -18.21
CA ASN A 114 17.39 18.07 -17.23
C ASN A 114 18.02 17.45 -15.98
N ALA A 115 17.49 16.33 -15.48
CA ALA A 115 18.09 15.62 -14.34
C ALA A 115 19.48 15.05 -14.67
N GLY A 116 19.65 14.50 -15.88
CA GLY A 116 20.93 13.95 -16.36
C GLY A 116 22.02 15.02 -16.53
N SER A 117 21.63 16.24 -16.87
CA SER A 117 22.53 17.40 -17.00
C SER A 117 23.23 17.77 -15.70
N GLY A 118 22.66 17.40 -14.55
CA GLY A 118 23.24 17.61 -13.21
C GLY A 118 24.26 16.55 -12.77
N GLY A 119 24.65 15.61 -13.65
CA GLY A 119 25.60 14.55 -13.32
C GLY A 119 24.99 13.33 -12.61
N PHE A 120 23.66 13.23 -12.55
CA PHE A 120 22.97 12.04 -12.04
C PHE A 120 22.69 11.07 -13.20
N PRO A 121 23.38 9.92 -13.27
CA PRO A 121 23.03 8.91 -14.26
C PRO A 121 21.63 8.36 -13.95
N ASN A 122 20.70 8.56 -14.87
CA ASN A 122 19.35 8.02 -14.75
C ASN A 122 19.39 6.51 -15.03
N LEU A 123 18.94 5.68 -14.09
CA LEU A 123 18.59 4.29 -14.38
C LEU A 123 17.39 4.33 -15.31
N ARG A 124 17.59 3.94 -16.58
CA ARG A 124 16.49 3.70 -17.50
C ARG A 124 15.85 2.39 -17.05
N LEU A 125 14.74 2.49 -16.34
CA LEU A 125 13.91 1.34 -15.97
C LEU A 125 13.24 0.75 -17.18
#